data_AF-A0A6S6TMY6-F1
#
_entry.id   AF-A0A6S6TMY6-F1
#
_cell.length_a   1.000
_cell.length_b   1.000
_cell.length_c   1.000
_cell.angle_alpha   90.00
_cell.angle_beta   90.00
_cell.angle_gamma   90.00
#
_symmetry.space_group_name_H-M   'P 1'
#
loop_
_entity.id
_entity.type
_entity.pdbx_description
1 polymer ?
#
loop_
_entity_poly.entity_id
_entity_poly.type
_entity_poly.pdbx_seq_one_letter_code
_entity_poly.pdbx_strand_id
1 'polypeptide(L)'
;MNQQQMHTLLDVPTRTLRDWKKGNRGKLYQLLETLDYEAAQKLLDMNNNMDLKKLLENEQNYSSLREFEKDLYEVLVSGRDSRVWLELSKDTSLSKEARARAAYLYSFLTNKMTQLSFTTQVNVGLYHGNKNQTGNGLARLYGLKNGLDMARFNQFKMTGRF
;
A
#
# COMPACT_ATOMS: atom_id res chain seq x y z
N MET A 1 -23.63 0.82 -10.65
CA MET A 1 -22.58 0.92 -11.70
C MET A 1 -23.15 0.61 -13.08
N ASN A 2 -22.76 1.33 -14.14
CA ASN A 2 -23.20 1.09 -15.52
C ASN A 2 -22.27 0.09 -16.28
N GLN A 3 -22.67 -0.34 -17.48
CA GLN A 3 -21.93 -1.36 -18.24
C GLN A 3 -20.53 -0.91 -18.70
N GLN A 4 -20.31 0.39 -18.95
CA GLN A 4 -19.00 0.93 -19.28
C GLN A 4 -18.09 0.90 -18.06
N GLN A 5 -18.59 1.34 -16.90
CA GLN A 5 -17.89 1.27 -15.63
C GLN A 5 -17.52 -0.17 -15.26
N MET A 6 -18.42 -1.15 -15.47
CA MET A 6 -18.13 -2.57 -15.27
C MET A 6 -17.01 -3.08 -16.20
N HIS A 7 -17.01 -2.64 -17.46
CA HIS A 7 -15.97 -2.99 -18.42
C HIS A 7 -14.61 -2.43 -17.96
N THR A 8 -14.56 -1.15 -17.58
CA THR A 8 -13.34 -0.50 -17.06
C THR A 8 -12.85 -1.17 -15.78
N LEU A 9 -13.75 -1.55 -14.88
CA LEU A 9 -13.41 -2.10 -13.57
C LEU A 9 -12.91 -3.56 -13.63
N LEU A 10 -13.48 -4.38 -14.52
CA LEU A 10 -13.23 -5.81 -14.58
C LEU A 10 -12.40 -6.25 -15.80
N ASP A 11 -12.11 -5.33 -16.72
CA ASP A 11 -11.52 -5.60 -18.04
C ASP A 11 -12.27 -6.68 -18.84
N VAL A 12 -13.60 -6.72 -18.68
CA VAL A 12 -14.48 -7.69 -19.37
C VAL A 12 -15.17 -7.00 -20.54
N PRO A 13 -15.15 -7.56 -21.77
CA PRO A 13 -15.79 -6.95 -22.93
C PRO A 13 -17.27 -6.66 -22.70
N THR A 14 -17.75 -5.52 -23.20
CA THR A 14 -19.15 -5.09 -23.08
C THR A 14 -20.12 -6.14 -23.65
N ARG A 15 -19.74 -6.86 -24.71
CA ARG A 15 -20.53 -7.97 -25.27
C ARG A 15 -20.74 -9.10 -24.24
N THR A 16 -19.67 -9.51 -23.56
CA THR A 16 -19.70 -10.54 -22.52
C THR A 16 -20.57 -10.10 -21.33
N LEU A 17 -20.49 -8.84 -20.92
CA LEU A 17 -21.34 -8.27 -19.86
C LEU A 17 -22.83 -8.28 -20.26
N ARG A 18 -23.14 -8.02 -21.54
CA ARG A 18 -24.52 -8.11 -22.04
C ARG A 18 -25.05 -9.54 -22.01
N ASP A 19 -24.18 -10.51 -22.30
CA ASP A 19 -24.53 -11.92 -22.23
C ASP A 19 -24.74 -12.36 -20.77
N TRP A 20 -24.00 -11.79 -19.81
CA TRP A 20 -24.25 -12.03 -18.38
C TRP A 20 -25.59 -11.50 -17.93
N LYS A 21 -26.03 -10.35 -18.44
CA LYS A 21 -27.36 -9.78 -18.13
C LYS A 21 -28.52 -10.71 -18.51
N LYS A 22 -28.35 -11.53 -19.56
CA LYS A 22 -29.41 -12.41 -20.10
C LYS A 22 -29.19 -13.91 -19.81
N GLY A 23 -28.03 -14.28 -19.29
CA GLY A 23 -27.65 -15.69 -19.08
C GLY A 23 -27.57 -16.08 -17.60
N ASN A 24 -26.89 -17.20 -17.34
CA ASN A 24 -26.75 -17.80 -16.00
C ASN A 24 -26.04 -16.89 -14.97
N ARG A 25 -25.39 -15.81 -15.43
CA ARG A 25 -24.73 -14.80 -14.58
C ARG A 25 -25.59 -13.56 -14.34
N GLY A 26 -26.90 -13.60 -14.61
CA GLY A 26 -27.81 -12.46 -14.43
C GLY A 26 -27.83 -11.89 -13.01
N LYS A 27 -27.74 -12.77 -12.00
CA LYS A 27 -27.65 -12.36 -10.59
C LYS A 27 -26.35 -11.60 -10.28
N LEU A 28 -25.22 -12.04 -10.85
CA LEU A 28 -23.94 -11.34 -10.70
C LEU A 28 -23.99 -9.97 -11.39
N TYR A 29 -24.59 -9.90 -12.58
CA TYR A 29 -24.76 -8.64 -13.29
C TYR A 29 -25.61 -7.64 -12.48
N GLN A 30 -26.74 -8.08 -11.92
CA GLN A 30 -27.58 -7.25 -11.05
C GLN A 30 -26.81 -6.76 -9.82
N LEU A 31 -25.99 -7.62 -9.21
CA LEU A 31 -25.17 -7.25 -8.07
C LEU A 31 -24.14 -6.18 -8.45
N LEU A 32 -23.45 -6.34 -9.58
CA LEU A 32 -22.55 -5.32 -10.13
C LEU A 32 -23.28 -4.00 -10.40
N GLU A 33 -24.51 -4.06 -10.89
CA GLU A 33 -25.34 -2.88 -11.17
C GLU A 33 -25.68 -2.10 -9.89
N THR A 34 -25.87 -2.80 -8.77
CA THR A 34 -26.12 -2.19 -7.44
C THR A 34 -24.88 -1.66 -6.74
N LEU A 35 -23.67 -2.06 -7.15
CA LEU A 35 -22.44 -1.56 -6.55
C LEU A 35 -22.16 -0.11 -6.97
N ASP A 36 -21.63 0.66 -6.01
CA ASP A 36 -21.05 1.97 -6.29
C ASP A 36 -19.69 1.80 -6.97
N TYR A 37 -19.49 2.51 -8.08
CA TYR A 37 -18.29 2.41 -8.89
C TYR A 37 -17.07 2.95 -8.15
N GLU A 38 -17.21 4.10 -7.47
CA GLU A 38 -16.08 4.72 -6.77
C GLU A 38 -15.63 3.86 -5.57
N ALA A 39 -16.58 3.33 -4.80
CA ALA A 39 -16.27 2.39 -3.72
C ALA A 39 -15.61 1.11 -4.24
N ALA A 40 -16.12 0.53 -5.34
CA ALA A 40 -15.57 -0.69 -5.93
C ALA A 40 -14.15 -0.46 -6.49
N GLN A 41 -13.92 0.68 -7.16
CA GLN A 41 -12.61 1.04 -7.69
C GLN A 41 -11.60 1.23 -6.55
N LYS A 42 -11.97 1.96 -5.49
CA LYS A 42 -11.13 2.11 -4.28
C LYS A 42 -10.77 0.75 -3.67
N LEU A 43 -11.71 -0.19 -3.58
CA LEU A 43 -11.44 -1.52 -3.03
C LEU A 43 -10.48 -2.34 -3.89
N LEU A 44 -10.58 -2.22 -5.23
CA LEU A 44 -9.65 -2.88 -6.14
C LEU A 44 -8.26 -2.26 -6.07
N ASP A 45 -8.18 -0.93 -6.03
CA ASP A 45 -6.92 -0.21 -5.86
C ASP A 45 -6.27 -0.57 -4.51
N MET A 46 -7.05 -0.73 -3.44
CA MET A 46 -6.58 -1.19 -2.14
C MET A 46 -6.00 -2.61 -2.16
N ASN A 47 -6.52 -3.47 -3.05
CA ASN A 47 -6.09 -4.87 -3.17
C ASN A 47 -4.91 -5.03 -4.15
N ASN A 48 -4.60 -4.00 -4.94
CA ASN A 48 -3.44 -3.96 -5.80
C ASN A 48 -2.22 -3.47 -5.01
N ASN A 49 -1.27 -4.36 -4.73
CA ASN A 49 -0.08 -4.04 -3.92
C ASN A 49 1.03 -3.33 -4.71
N MET A 50 0.81 -2.95 -5.97
CA MET A 50 1.83 -2.30 -6.81
C MET A 50 2.30 -0.96 -6.25
N ASP A 51 1.39 -0.18 -5.68
CA ASP A 51 1.70 1.07 -5.01
C ASP A 51 2.57 0.86 -3.76
N LEU A 52 2.29 -0.19 -2.99
CA LEU A 52 3.10 -0.57 -1.83
C LEU A 52 4.50 -1.02 -2.27
N LYS A 53 4.59 -1.81 -3.34
CA LYS A 53 5.88 -2.22 -3.91
C LYS A 53 6.69 -1.02 -4.40
N LYS A 54 6.05 -0.08 -5.11
CA LYS A 54 6.65 1.19 -5.53
C LYS A 54 7.18 1.98 -4.33
N LEU A 55 6.40 2.05 -3.26
CA LEU A 55 6.77 2.74 -2.01
C LEU A 55 7.95 2.09 -1.29
N LEU A 56 8.05 0.76 -1.31
CA LEU A 56 9.14 0.03 -0.65
C LEU A 56 10.45 0.09 -1.45
N GLU A 57 10.36 0.04 -2.78
CA GLU A 57 11.48 0.23 -3.72
C GLU A 57 11.66 1.73 -4.05
N ASN A 58 11.66 2.57 -3.02
CA ASN A 58 11.59 4.01 -3.19
C ASN A 58 12.78 4.65 -3.89
N GLU A 59 13.96 4.03 -3.86
CA GLU A 59 15.17 4.49 -4.56
C GLU A 59 14.94 4.72 -6.05
N GLN A 60 14.11 3.86 -6.65
CA GLN A 60 13.83 3.90 -8.09
C GLN A 60 12.68 4.86 -8.41
N ASN A 61 11.85 5.19 -7.43
CA ASN A 61 10.51 5.73 -7.64
C ASN A 61 10.29 7.14 -7.09
N TYR A 62 11.16 7.62 -6.19
CA TYR A 62 11.04 8.93 -5.56
C TYR A 62 12.35 9.69 -5.63
N SER A 63 12.29 10.93 -6.09
CA SER A 63 13.42 11.87 -6.08
C SER A 63 13.34 12.88 -4.93
N SER A 64 12.15 13.04 -4.35
CA SER A 64 11.85 14.00 -3.29
C SER A 64 11.25 13.32 -2.06
N LEU A 65 11.73 13.71 -0.87
CA LEU A 65 11.17 13.27 0.41
C LEU A 65 9.69 13.62 0.55
N ARG A 66 9.28 14.78 0.02
CA ARG A 66 7.89 15.26 0.14
C ARG A 66 6.92 14.39 -0.66
N GLU A 67 7.30 13.96 -1.85
CA GLU A 67 6.49 13.08 -2.68
C GLU A 67 6.34 11.70 -2.02
N PHE A 68 7.45 11.19 -1.48
CA PHE A 68 7.45 9.95 -0.71
C PHE A 68 6.55 10.04 0.53
N GLU A 69 6.67 11.11 1.33
CA GLU A 69 5.85 11.30 2.54
C GLU A 69 4.35 11.39 2.22
N LYS A 70 4.00 12.04 1.09
CA LYS A 70 2.62 12.13 0.63
C LYS A 70 2.03 10.76 0.35
N ASP A 71 2.68 9.98 -0.50
CA ASP A 71 2.23 8.63 -0.85
C ASP A 71 2.21 7.71 0.38
N LEU A 72 3.23 7.81 1.24
CA LEU A 72 3.31 7.04 2.48
C LEU A 72 2.14 7.30 3.41
N TYR A 73 1.81 8.57 3.67
CA TYR A 73 0.72 8.89 4.61
C TYR A 73 -0.65 8.57 4.02
N GLU A 74 -0.84 8.75 2.71
CA GLU A 74 -2.04 8.28 2.02
C GLU A 74 -2.22 6.77 2.17
N VAL A 75 -1.15 5.99 1.96
CA VAL A 75 -1.17 4.54 2.12
C VAL A 75 -1.44 4.14 3.58
N LEU A 76 -0.80 4.77 4.56
CA LEU A 76 -0.97 4.44 5.99
C LEU A 76 -2.38 4.75 6.51
N VAL A 77 -3.09 5.71 5.90
CA VAL A 77 -4.46 6.10 6.27
C VAL A 77 -5.52 5.41 5.40
N SER A 78 -5.14 4.77 4.29
CA SER A 78 -6.05 4.13 3.33
C SER A 78 -6.98 3.04 3.90
N GLY A 79 -6.69 2.51 5.09
CA GLY A 79 -7.47 1.44 5.70
C GLY A 79 -7.14 0.03 5.19
N ARG A 80 -6.08 -0.14 4.40
CA ARG A 80 -5.56 -1.46 4.00
C ARG A 80 -5.19 -2.30 5.22
N ASP A 81 -5.38 -3.62 5.10
CA ASP A 81 -4.99 -4.53 6.17
C ASP A 81 -3.47 -4.50 6.38
N SER A 82 -3.07 -4.27 7.63
CA SER A 82 -1.69 -4.37 8.08
C SER A 82 -0.99 -5.67 7.66
N ARG A 83 -1.72 -6.79 7.49
CA ARG A 83 -1.18 -8.09 7.06
C ARG A 83 -0.47 -8.04 5.72
N VAL A 84 -0.84 -7.12 4.83
CA VAL A 84 -0.19 -6.95 3.53
C VAL A 84 1.31 -6.63 3.70
N TRP A 85 1.66 -5.81 4.71
CA TRP A 85 3.06 -5.52 5.02
C TRP A 85 3.84 -6.75 5.51
N LEU A 86 3.17 -7.64 6.25
CA LEU A 86 3.77 -8.90 6.68
C LEU A 86 4.04 -9.81 5.48
N GLU A 87 3.10 -9.90 4.53
CA GLU A 87 3.28 -10.66 3.29
C GLU A 87 4.44 -10.09 2.46
N LEU A 88 4.48 -8.78 2.26
CA LEU A 88 5.55 -8.10 1.52
C LEU A 88 6.91 -8.26 2.20
N SER A 89 6.99 -8.33 3.53
CA SER A 89 8.27 -8.60 4.23
C SER A 89 8.87 -9.97 3.90
N LYS A 90 8.03 -10.92 3.49
CA LYS A 90 8.40 -12.29 3.13
C LYS A 90 8.55 -12.48 1.62
N ASP A 91 8.05 -11.54 0.81
CA ASP A 91 8.12 -11.60 -0.65
C ASP A 91 9.57 -11.54 -1.13
N THR A 92 10.06 -12.62 -1.74
CA THR A 92 11.44 -12.72 -2.23
C THR A 92 11.67 -11.98 -3.54
N SER A 93 10.63 -11.50 -4.22
CA SER A 93 10.77 -10.64 -5.41
C SER A 93 11.23 -9.22 -5.08
N LEU A 94 11.08 -8.81 -3.81
CA LEU A 94 11.51 -7.51 -3.31
C LEU A 94 12.96 -7.52 -2.83
N SER A 95 13.60 -6.37 -2.90
CA SER A 95 14.93 -6.16 -2.32
C SER A 95 14.92 -6.43 -0.81
N LYS A 96 16.07 -6.83 -0.25
CA LYS A 96 16.20 -7.03 1.21
C LYS A 96 15.82 -5.77 1.98
N GLU A 97 16.09 -4.60 1.42
CA GLU A 97 15.75 -3.32 2.02
C GLU A 97 14.24 -3.06 2.00
N ALA A 98 13.59 -3.27 0.86
CA ALA A 98 12.14 -3.17 0.73
C ALA A 98 11.41 -4.11 1.71
N ARG A 99 11.90 -5.33 1.86
CA ARG A 99 11.37 -6.31 2.82
C ARG A 99 11.56 -5.88 4.27
N ALA A 100 12.69 -5.26 4.61
CA ALA A 100 12.94 -4.70 5.94
C ALA A 100 12.03 -3.50 6.21
N ARG A 101 11.85 -2.61 5.23
CA ARG A 101 10.92 -1.46 5.30
C ARG A 101 9.48 -1.95 5.53
N ALA A 102 9.06 -3.02 4.86
CA ALA A 102 7.74 -3.63 5.06
C ALA A 102 7.55 -4.20 6.48
N ALA A 103 8.54 -4.93 7.00
CA ALA A 103 8.51 -5.46 8.37
C ALA A 103 8.44 -4.33 9.43
N TYR A 104 9.17 -3.24 9.19
CA TYR A 104 9.09 -2.05 10.02
C TYR A 104 7.69 -1.43 10.00
N LEU A 105 7.10 -1.23 8.82
CA LEU A 105 5.75 -0.68 8.69
C LEU A 105 4.69 -1.57 9.35
N TYR A 106 4.80 -2.89 9.21
CA TYR A 106 3.96 -3.83 9.94
C TYR A 106 4.08 -3.65 11.46
N SER A 107 5.31 -3.61 11.96
CA SER A 107 5.58 -3.47 13.40
C SER A 107 5.10 -2.13 13.93
N PHE A 108 5.26 -1.07 13.15
CA PHE A 108 4.78 0.28 13.47
C PHE A 108 3.25 0.35 13.56
N LEU A 109 2.54 -0.28 12.63
CA LEU A 109 1.07 -0.23 12.59
C LEU A 109 0.42 -1.14 13.64
N THR A 110 1.02 -2.30 13.93
CA THR A 110 0.39 -3.34 14.75
C THR A 110 0.99 -3.46 16.15
N ASN A 111 2.12 -2.80 16.42
CA ASN A 111 2.96 -3.02 17.60
C ASN A 111 3.40 -4.49 17.77
N LYS A 112 3.36 -5.31 16.69
CA LYS A 112 3.80 -6.71 16.70
C LYS A 112 5.08 -6.87 15.89
N MET A 113 6.06 -7.51 16.50
CA MET A 113 7.35 -7.77 15.86
C MET A 113 7.26 -8.91 14.85
N THR A 114 8.09 -8.84 13.82
CA THR A 114 8.22 -9.86 12.78
C THR A 114 9.67 -10.23 12.61
N GLN A 115 9.96 -11.53 12.62
CA GLN A 115 11.30 -11.99 12.31
C GLN A 115 11.54 -11.89 10.80
N LEU A 116 12.64 -11.23 10.42
CA LEU A 116 13.11 -11.24 9.05
C LEU A 116 13.76 -12.59 8.73
N SER A 117 13.53 -13.10 7.52
CA SER A 117 14.17 -14.34 7.05
C SER A 117 15.63 -14.12 6.61
N PHE A 118 16.19 -12.92 6.83
CA PHE A 118 17.50 -12.50 6.36
C PHE A 118 18.13 -11.55 7.37
N THR A 119 19.46 -11.49 7.36
CA THR A 119 20.23 -10.56 8.19
C THR A 119 20.31 -9.18 7.55
N THR A 120 20.02 -8.14 8.32
CA THR A 120 20.05 -6.73 7.89
C THR A 120 21.37 -6.06 8.32
N GLN A 121 22.24 -5.73 7.37
CA GLN A 121 23.29 -4.71 7.55
C GLN A 121 22.89 -3.38 6.87
N VAL A 122 21.59 -3.12 6.81
CA VAL A 122 21.06 -2.11 5.90
C VAL A 122 20.97 -0.77 6.62
N ASN A 123 21.99 0.08 6.49
CA ASN A 123 22.06 1.42 7.08
C ASN A 123 21.23 2.48 6.31
N VAL A 124 20.09 2.09 5.73
CA VAL A 124 19.24 2.99 4.93
C VAL A 124 18.00 3.40 5.73
N GLY A 125 17.49 4.61 5.46
CA GLY A 125 16.25 5.07 6.06
C GLY A 125 15.02 4.44 5.42
N LEU A 126 13.85 4.69 6.03
CA LEU A 126 12.58 4.41 5.37
C LEU A 126 12.49 5.11 4.00
N TYR A 127 12.99 6.36 3.92
CA TYR A 127 13.30 7.05 2.67
C TYR A 127 14.81 6.99 2.39
N HIS A 128 15.19 6.71 1.14
CA HIS A 128 16.60 6.53 0.75
C HIS A 128 17.45 7.80 0.88
N GLY A 129 16.90 8.97 0.59
CA GLY A 129 17.59 10.27 0.70
C GLY A 129 17.43 10.97 2.05
N ASN A 130 17.06 10.25 3.11
CA ASN A 130 16.66 10.90 4.37
C ASN A 130 17.86 11.45 5.16
N LYS A 131 17.74 12.69 5.65
CA LYS A 131 18.72 13.36 6.52
C LYS A 131 18.38 13.24 8.01
N ASN A 132 17.16 12.83 8.36
CA ASN A 132 16.73 12.78 9.76
C ASN A 132 17.34 11.59 10.52
N GLN A 133 17.93 11.89 11.69
CA GLN A 133 18.62 10.92 12.56
C GLN A 133 17.76 10.41 13.74
N THR A 134 16.51 10.84 13.87
CA THR A 134 15.70 10.59 15.07
C THR A 134 14.99 9.24 15.03
N GLY A 135 15.66 8.24 15.61
CA GLY A 135 15.28 6.82 15.62
C GLY A 135 14.22 6.44 16.67
N ASN A 136 13.10 5.90 16.21
CA ASN A 136 12.30 4.95 16.99
C ASN A 136 13.09 3.62 17.12
N GLY A 137 13.05 2.96 18.28
CA GLY A 137 13.75 1.70 18.53
C GLY A 137 13.37 0.58 17.55
N LEU A 138 12.12 0.59 17.07
CA LEU A 138 11.63 -0.36 16.06
C LEU A 138 12.42 -0.28 14.74
N ALA A 139 12.82 0.92 14.31
CA ALA A 139 13.57 1.09 13.08
C ALA A 139 14.98 0.48 13.21
N ARG A 140 15.66 0.74 14.34
CA ARG A 140 17.00 0.19 14.63
C ARG A 140 17.02 -1.34 14.63
N LEU A 141 15.97 -1.98 15.11
CA LEU A 141 15.86 -3.44 15.15
C LEU A 141 15.88 -4.09 13.76
N TYR A 142 15.46 -3.35 12.73
CA TYR A 142 15.52 -3.77 11.34
C TYR A 142 16.67 -3.13 10.55
N GLY A 143 17.62 -2.48 11.25
CA GLY A 143 18.73 -1.73 10.65
C GLY A 143 18.34 -0.36 10.07
N LEU A 144 17.05 -0.01 10.08
CA LEU A 144 16.52 1.17 9.40
C LEU A 144 16.66 2.44 10.24
N LYS A 145 16.89 3.59 9.59
CA LYS A 145 16.67 4.90 10.23
C LYS A 145 15.19 5.26 10.17
N ASN A 146 14.62 5.64 11.32
CA ASN A 146 13.24 6.11 11.38
C ASN A 146 13.09 7.38 10.54
N GLY A 147 12.19 7.32 9.56
CA GLY A 147 11.84 8.46 8.71
C GLY A 147 10.39 8.93 8.85
N LEU A 148 9.63 8.35 9.78
CA LEU A 148 8.24 8.75 10.03
C LEU A 148 8.22 9.93 11.00
N ASP A 149 7.89 11.11 10.48
CA ASP A 149 7.60 12.29 11.30
C ASP A 149 6.19 12.14 11.89
N MET A 150 6.14 11.81 13.19
CA MET A 150 4.89 11.57 13.90
C MET A 150 4.01 12.83 13.97
N ALA A 151 4.60 14.02 14.03
CA ALA A 151 3.84 15.27 14.06
C ALA A 151 3.14 15.49 12.71
N ARG A 152 3.87 15.33 11.61
CA ARG A 152 3.28 15.43 10.26
C ARG A 152 2.26 14.32 9.99
N PHE A 153 2.54 13.09 10.41
CA PHE A 153 1.59 11.99 10.26
C PHE A 153 0.28 12.27 10.99
N ASN A 154 0.35 12.74 12.24
CA ASN A 154 -0.84 13.11 13.01
C ASN A 154 -1.60 14.29 12.38
N GLN A 155 -0.89 15.30 11.88
CA GLN A 155 -1.49 16.42 11.15
C GLN A 155 -2.23 15.95 9.89
N PHE A 156 -1.59 15.11 9.08
CA PHE A 156 -2.19 14.55 7.87
C PHE A 156 -3.43 13.71 8.19
N LYS A 157 -3.35 12.86 9.22
CA LYS A 157 -4.49 12.05 9.67
C LYS A 157 -5.70 12.90 10.09
N MET A 158 -5.47 14.04 10.75
CA MET A 158 -6.56 14.91 11.22
C MET A 158 -7.13 15.80 10.12
N THR A 159 -6.30 16.29 9.20
CA THR A 159 -6.68 17.37 8.27
C THR A 159 -6.70 16.95 6.80
N GLY A 160 -6.14 15.79 6.47
CA GLY A 160 -5.86 15.34 5.10
C GLY A 160 -4.82 16.21 4.38
N ARG A 161 -4.09 17.08 5.10
CA ARG A 161 -3.15 18.06 4.54
C ARG A 161 -1.86 18.12 5.35
N PHE A 162 -0.78 18.50 4.68
CA PHE A 162 0.55 18.74 5.25
C PHE A 162 0.75 20.21 5.59
#